data_AF-A0A7C8JJ05-F1
#
_entry.id   AF-A0A7C8JJ05-F1
#
_cell.length_a   1.000
_cell.length_b   1.000
_cell.length_c   1.000
_cell.angle_alpha   90.00
_cell.angle_beta   90.00
_cell.angle_gamma   90.00
#
_symmetry.space_group_name_H-M   'P 1'
#
loop_
_entity.id
_entity.type
_entity.pdbx_description
1 polymer ?
#
loop_
_entity_poly.entity_id
_entity_poly.type
_entity_poly.pdbx_seq_one_letter_code
_entity_poly.pdbx_strand_id
1 'polypeptide(L)'
;MGAHMISASLYAVSILLVVLPFASSGLINSIGISINVPPPLPTSQSQPNPIWQQYGLLDVTATINSTIVVVPIPIAQARAIIPVQYPILTAAYHELLPGWLEDMYPLIVAIQLEHDIHGFGLTIPDFTTFRIAFPFVDILKDGYSNFVYAPVNWINLNPVGLLGLSVYGLFTPIANMDPPGDPYDFVPVSKASAPGEVYFNFTDTLNINHKTPNGYVKLAPAASDIPWNFIRNVTNQPFTGNFLICDNQIRIFNTSLTQSPFDPVPVVGSVFLDSIKYPHLKLNENDAKGWPSSAQTEYPAPSSRQLMATGGSHNSNNKDSSNNDGGQPEDAAYALLLQENKMLKITILELQIAQCRNLALIDRFVNGQVNDPENGPSSQRQEVLRNRMEELEGRLLEMREEGDENMGLQGNNNE
;
A
#
# COMPACT_ATOMS: atom_id res chain seq x y z
N MET A 1 27.93 18.04 -30.46
CA MET A 1 26.70 18.76 -30.07
C MET A 1 25.52 18.02 -30.67
N GLY A 2 24.57 17.57 -29.84
CA GLY A 2 23.27 17.06 -30.27
C GLY A 2 23.12 15.53 -30.28
N ALA A 3 22.97 14.90 -29.11
CA ALA A 3 22.36 13.57 -28.95
C ALA A 3 22.07 13.24 -27.47
N HIS A 4 21.29 14.07 -26.76
CA HIS A 4 20.76 13.73 -25.44
C HIS A 4 19.36 14.35 -25.27
N MET A 5 18.35 13.80 -25.95
CA MET A 5 16.94 14.16 -25.66
C MET A 5 15.89 13.21 -26.30
N ILE A 6 16.11 11.88 -26.28
CA ILE A 6 15.11 10.93 -26.82
C ILE A 6 14.60 9.92 -25.74
N SER A 7 15.32 9.70 -24.64
CA SER A 7 15.00 8.61 -23.70
C SER A 7 13.84 8.87 -22.72
N ALA A 8 13.50 10.12 -22.40
CA ALA A 8 12.38 10.42 -21.49
C ALA A 8 11.00 10.28 -22.17
N SER A 9 10.97 10.31 -23.50
CA SER A 9 9.76 10.24 -24.33
C SER A 9 9.10 8.85 -24.30
N LEU A 10 9.89 7.76 -24.28
CA LEU A 10 9.35 6.40 -24.33
C LEU A 10 8.69 5.93 -23.02
N TYR A 11 9.15 6.40 -21.85
CA TYR A 11 8.53 6.08 -20.56
C TYR A 11 7.20 6.80 -20.34
N ALA A 12 7.12 8.07 -20.73
CA ALA A 12 5.86 8.81 -20.72
C ALA A 12 4.84 8.15 -21.65
N VAL A 13 5.27 7.68 -22.83
CA VAL A 13 4.40 7.00 -23.80
C VAL A 13 3.87 5.66 -23.28
N SER A 14 4.61 4.87 -22.49
CA SER A 14 4.11 3.60 -21.95
C SER A 14 3.11 3.76 -20.79
N ILE A 15 3.29 4.75 -19.91
CA ILE A 15 2.28 5.07 -18.87
C ILE A 15 1.06 5.73 -19.53
N LEU A 16 1.27 6.62 -20.51
CA LEU A 16 0.21 7.21 -21.32
C LEU A 16 -0.54 6.13 -22.11
N LEU A 17 0.11 5.05 -22.58
CA LEU A 17 -0.50 3.90 -23.27
C LEU A 17 -1.24 2.92 -22.35
N VAL A 18 -1.06 3.00 -21.03
CA VAL A 18 -1.90 2.28 -20.05
C VAL A 18 -3.11 3.12 -19.64
N VAL A 19 -3.02 4.45 -19.73
CA VAL A 19 -4.16 5.36 -19.55
C VAL A 19 -4.99 5.51 -20.84
N LEU A 20 -4.37 5.42 -22.02
CA LEU A 20 -5.00 5.58 -23.35
C LEU A 20 -5.80 4.40 -23.92
N PRO A 21 -5.77 3.12 -23.48
CA PRO A 21 -6.66 2.11 -24.05
C PRO A 21 -8.13 2.42 -23.76
N PHE A 22 -8.40 3.27 -22.75
CA PHE A 22 -9.70 3.86 -22.47
C PHE A 22 -10.09 5.01 -23.42
N ALA A 23 -9.16 5.54 -24.22
CA ALA A 23 -9.41 6.66 -25.13
C ALA A 23 -9.34 6.28 -26.63
N SER A 24 -8.65 5.18 -26.99
CA SER A 24 -8.42 4.85 -28.40
C SER A 24 -9.18 3.64 -28.95
N SER A 25 -10.07 3.02 -28.17
CA SER A 25 -11.10 2.12 -28.72
C SER A 25 -12.38 2.92 -28.97
N GLY A 26 -12.67 3.20 -30.24
CA GLY A 26 -13.81 4.00 -30.72
C GLY A 26 -15.22 3.42 -30.42
N LEU A 27 -15.37 2.65 -29.35
CA LEU A 27 -16.60 2.05 -28.85
C LEU A 27 -17.07 2.65 -27.51
N ILE A 28 -16.32 3.56 -26.87
CA ILE A 28 -16.72 4.18 -25.58
C ILE A 28 -17.51 5.49 -25.76
N ASN A 29 -17.61 6.05 -26.97
CA ASN A 29 -18.41 7.27 -27.20
C ASN A 29 -19.93 7.11 -27.01
N SER A 30 -20.45 5.90 -26.69
CA SER A 30 -21.88 5.71 -26.36
C SER A 30 -22.15 5.38 -24.89
N ILE A 31 -21.13 5.31 -24.03
CA ILE A 31 -21.33 5.21 -22.59
C ILE A 31 -20.55 6.36 -21.96
N GLY A 32 -21.20 7.52 -21.86
CA GLY A 32 -20.69 8.67 -21.13
C GLY A 32 -20.62 8.37 -19.65
N ILE A 33 -19.65 7.55 -19.22
CA ILE A 33 -19.25 7.44 -17.83
C ILE A 33 -18.45 8.70 -17.54
N SER A 34 -19.16 9.75 -17.14
CA SER A 34 -18.54 10.90 -16.49
C SER A 34 -17.98 10.39 -15.16
N ILE A 35 -16.68 10.07 -15.13
CA ILE A 35 -15.98 9.84 -13.87
C ILE A 35 -15.91 11.22 -13.21
N ASN A 36 -16.92 11.53 -12.41
CA ASN A 36 -16.92 12.69 -11.56
C ASN A 36 -15.85 12.44 -10.50
N VAL A 37 -14.61 12.84 -10.78
CA VAL A 37 -13.56 12.90 -9.77
C VAL A 37 -14.06 13.96 -8.78
N PRO A 38 -14.39 13.58 -7.53
CA PRO A 38 -14.84 14.56 -6.55
C PRO A 38 -13.80 15.67 -6.48
N PRO A 39 -14.21 16.95 -6.38
CA PRO A 39 -13.26 18.02 -6.14
C PRO A 39 -12.42 17.66 -4.90
N PRO A 40 -11.10 17.96 -4.90
CA PRO A 40 -10.25 17.69 -3.76
C PRO A 40 -10.90 18.29 -2.51
N LEU A 41 -11.09 17.46 -1.49
CA LEU A 41 -11.67 17.88 -0.22
C LEU A 41 -10.79 19.00 0.35
N PRO A 42 -11.38 20.06 0.92
CA PRO A 42 -10.59 21.11 1.55
C PRO A 42 -9.82 20.51 2.73
N THR A 43 -8.51 20.41 2.58
CA THR A 43 -7.60 19.94 3.63
C THR A 43 -7.38 21.08 4.62
N SER A 44 -7.43 20.78 5.92
CA SER A 44 -7.28 21.83 6.93
C SER A 44 -5.88 22.47 6.89
N GLN A 45 -4.84 21.70 6.52
CA GLN A 45 -3.43 22.13 6.54
C GLN A 45 -2.53 21.40 5.51
N SER A 46 -2.80 21.55 4.21
CA SER A 46 -1.85 21.09 3.17
C SER A 46 -0.64 22.02 3.09
N GLN A 47 0.54 21.47 3.36
CA GLN A 47 1.84 22.11 3.15
C GLN A 47 2.41 21.74 1.77
N PRO A 48 3.15 22.64 1.10
CA PRO A 48 3.80 22.29 -0.15
C PRO A 48 4.86 21.20 0.05
N ASN A 49 5.18 20.49 -1.01
CA ASN A 49 6.26 19.54 -1.15
C ASN A 49 7.47 20.28 -1.74
N PRO A 50 8.41 20.80 -0.93
CA PRO A 50 9.50 21.63 -1.45
C PRO A 50 10.60 20.82 -2.14
N ILE A 51 10.52 19.48 -2.12
CA ILE A 51 11.57 18.63 -2.68
C ILE A 51 11.24 18.17 -4.10
N TRP A 52 10.00 18.23 -4.58
CA TRP A 52 9.63 17.66 -5.89
C TRP A 52 10.51 18.17 -7.05
N GLN A 53 10.94 19.44 -7.01
CA GLN A 53 11.80 20.04 -8.04
C GLN A 53 13.24 19.52 -8.04
N GLN A 54 13.67 18.90 -6.93
CA GLN A 54 15.00 18.33 -6.77
C GLN A 54 15.09 16.91 -7.35
N TYR A 55 13.94 16.26 -7.56
CA TYR A 55 13.83 14.90 -8.05
C TYR A 55 13.40 14.87 -9.52
N GLY A 56 13.65 13.72 -10.17
CA GLY A 56 13.26 13.53 -11.57
C GLY A 56 11.75 13.42 -11.73
N LEU A 57 11.25 13.64 -12.95
CA LEU A 57 9.80 13.53 -13.26
C LEU A 57 9.19 12.16 -12.92
N LEU A 58 10.01 11.11 -12.82
CA LEU A 58 9.57 9.74 -12.56
C LEU A 58 9.60 9.35 -11.08
N ASP A 59 10.31 10.11 -10.24
CA ASP A 59 10.34 9.85 -8.80
C ASP A 59 9.02 10.34 -8.19
N VAL A 60 8.48 9.58 -7.23
CA VAL A 60 7.30 10.04 -6.49
C VAL A 60 7.79 10.79 -5.25
N THR A 61 7.35 12.03 -5.08
CA THR A 61 7.58 12.81 -3.87
C THR A 61 6.23 13.30 -3.35
N ALA A 62 6.10 13.42 -2.04
CA ALA A 62 4.90 13.99 -1.44
C ALA A 62 5.22 14.64 -0.10
N THR A 63 4.26 15.40 0.41
CA THR A 63 4.19 15.70 1.83
C THR A 63 3.17 14.76 2.48
N ILE A 64 3.52 14.21 3.64
CA ILE A 64 2.66 13.32 4.40
C ILE A 64 2.42 13.90 5.79
N ASN A 65 1.17 14.24 6.09
CA ASN A 65 0.72 14.51 7.45
C ASN A 65 0.25 13.19 8.07
N SER A 66 0.95 12.70 9.08
CA SER A 66 0.69 11.39 9.68
C SER A 66 0.39 11.47 11.17
N THR A 67 -0.60 10.71 11.62
CA THR A 67 -0.74 10.29 13.01
C THR A 67 -0.26 8.84 13.11
N ILE A 68 0.89 8.62 13.72
CA ILE A 68 1.50 7.29 13.86
C ILE A 68 1.39 6.85 15.31
N VAL A 69 0.79 5.68 15.53
CA VAL A 69 0.52 5.13 16.85
C VAL A 69 1.12 3.74 16.96
N VAL A 70 1.80 3.49 18.08
CA VAL A 70 2.30 2.19 18.51
C VAL A 70 1.26 1.55 19.41
N VAL A 71 0.81 0.37 19.03
CA VAL A 71 -0.20 -0.41 19.75
C VAL A 71 0.47 -1.67 20.26
N PRO A 72 0.59 -1.88 21.58
CA PRO A 72 1.07 -3.14 22.11
C PRO A 72 0.05 -4.24 21.79
N ILE A 73 0.49 -5.30 21.10
CA ILE A 73 -0.31 -6.51 20.90
C ILE A 73 0.48 -7.73 21.37
N PRO A 74 -0.15 -8.82 21.83
CA PRO A 74 0.57 -10.04 22.14
C PRO A 74 1.38 -10.51 20.92
N ILE A 75 2.64 -10.90 21.11
CA ILE A 75 3.50 -11.36 20.01
C ILE A 75 2.91 -12.56 19.26
N ALA A 76 2.14 -13.40 19.96
CA ALA A 76 1.39 -14.50 19.35
C ALA A 76 0.36 -14.01 18.32
N GLN A 77 -0.28 -12.87 18.55
CA GLN A 77 -1.22 -12.25 17.60
C GLN A 77 -0.48 -11.74 16.35
N ALA A 78 0.69 -11.10 16.52
CA ALA A 78 1.53 -10.72 15.38
C ALA A 78 1.97 -11.95 14.56
N ARG A 79 2.32 -13.06 15.23
CA ARG A 79 2.70 -14.33 14.60
C ARG A 79 1.57 -15.06 13.89
N ALA A 80 0.32 -14.85 14.29
CA ALA A 80 -0.83 -15.39 13.57
C ALA A 80 -1.03 -14.71 12.21
N ILE A 81 -0.49 -13.50 12.02
CA ILE A 81 -0.68 -12.68 10.82
C ILE A 81 0.54 -12.70 9.91
N ILE A 82 1.73 -12.53 10.48
CA ILE A 82 2.97 -12.53 9.70
C ILE A 82 3.34 -13.99 9.38
N PRO A 83 3.59 -14.35 8.10
CA PRO A 83 3.89 -15.72 7.72
C PRO A 83 5.07 -16.31 8.48
N VAL A 84 4.95 -17.58 8.88
CA VAL A 84 5.91 -18.27 9.75
C VAL A 84 7.32 -18.31 9.19
N GLN A 85 7.47 -18.27 7.86
CA GLN A 85 8.77 -18.28 7.21
C GLN A 85 9.57 -16.99 7.39
N TYR A 86 8.96 -15.90 7.87
CA TYR A 86 9.61 -14.61 8.13
C TYR A 86 9.70 -14.34 9.63
N PRO A 87 10.90 -14.47 10.24
CA PRO A 87 11.11 -14.21 11.66
C PRO A 87 10.72 -12.78 12.08
N ILE A 88 10.40 -12.60 13.37
CA ILE A 88 10.38 -11.26 14.01
C ILE A 88 11.73 -11.03 14.67
N LEU A 89 12.36 -9.91 14.38
CA LEU A 89 13.59 -9.46 15.01
C LEU A 89 13.28 -8.81 16.36
N THR A 90 12.99 -9.62 17.38
CA THR A 90 12.57 -9.12 18.69
C THR A 90 13.63 -8.28 19.38
N ALA A 91 14.90 -8.68 19.25
CA ALA A 91 16.03 -7.91 19.75
C ALA A 91 16.08 -6.48 19.18
N ALA A 92 15.72 -6.29 17.91
CA ALA A 92 15.78 -4.99 17.24
C ALA A 92 14.80 -3.98 17.84
N TYR A 93 13.55 -4.37 18.12
CA TYR A 93 12.61 -3.43 18.72
C TYR A 93 12.85 -3.23 20.22
N HIS A 94 13.34 -4.23 20.96
CA HIS A 94 13.72 -4.04 22.36
C HIS A 94 14.92 -3.10 22.54
N GLU A 95 15.84 -3.07 21.57
CA GLU A 95 16.92 -2.08 21.55
C GLU A 95 16.38 -0.64 21.39
N LEU A 96 15.35 -0.46 20.56
CA LEU A 96 14.75 0.85 20.30
C LEU A 96 13.69 1.27 21.34
N LEU A 97 13.12 0.32 22.07
CA LEU A 97 12.13 0.52 23.13
C LEU A 97 12.62 -0.15 24.43
N PRO A 98 13.61 0.44 25.12
CA PRO A 98 14.06 -0.08 26.40
C PRO A 98 12.91 -0.11 27.41
N GLY A 99 12.62 -1.29 27.98
CA GLY A 99 11.50 -1.48 28.90
C GLY A 99 10.18 -1.90 28.24
N TRP A 100 10.15 -2.14 26.93
CA TRP A 100 9.02 -2.77 26.26
C TRP A 100 8.74 -4.17 26.83
N LEU A 101 7.47 -4.53 26.94
CA LEU A 101 7.03 -5.81 27.50
C LEU A 101 7.52 -6.98 26.63
N GLU A 102 8.10 -8.02 27.25
CA GLU A 102 8.74 -9.15 26.55
C GLU A 102 7.79 -9.94 25.64
N ASP A 103 6.51 -10.01 26.00
CA ASP A 103 5.48 -10.76 25.28
C ASP A 103 4.64 -9.88 24.33
N MET A 104 5.01 -8.60 24.19
CA MET A 104 4.31 -7.64 23.35
C MET A 104 5.10 -7.25 22.11
N TYR A 105 4.37 -7.09 21.02
CA TYR A 105 4.85 -6.63 19.74
C TYR A 105 4.37 -5.20 19.47
N PRO A 106 5.24 -4.30 18.98
CA PRO A 106 4.87 -2.92 18.67
C PRO A 106 4.20 -2.82 17.30
N LEU A 107 2.90 -3.08 17.24
CA LEU A 107 2.11 -2.87 16.02
C LEU A 107 2.05 -1.37 15.69
N ILE A 108 2.17 -1.02 14.41
CA ILE A 108 2.04 0.37 13.96
C ILE A 108 0.68 0.56 13.30
N VAL A 109 -0.07 1.55 13.79
CA VAL A 109 -1.25 2.10 13.14
C VAL A 109 -0.90 3.48 12.64
N ALA A 110 -1.02 3.69 11.33
CA ALA A 110 -0.69 4.98 10.71
C ALA A 110 -1.89 5.53 9.96
N ILE A 111 -2.30 6.74 10.32
CA ILE A 111 -3.30 7.53 9.58
C ILE A 111 -2.54 8.59 8.83
N GLN A 112 -2.71 8.70 7.52
CA GLN A 112 -1.85 9.55 6.69
C GLN A 112 -2.68 10.31 5.67
N LEU A 113 -2.54 11.62 5.63
CA LEU A 113 -2.88 12.43 4.47
C LEU A 113 -1.62 12.56 3.61
N GLU A 114 -1.64 11.97 2.42
CA GLU A 114 -0.63 12.20 1.39
C GLU A 114 -1.13 13.35 0.50
N HIS A 115 -0.33 14.40 0.36
CA HIS A 115 -0.71 15.60 -0.39
C HIS A 115 0.47 16.26 -1.10
N ASP A 116 0.14 17.13 -2.06
CA ASP A 116 1.10 17.74 -3.00
C ASP A 116 2.05 16.68 -3.61
N ILE A 117 1.42 15.62 -4.11
CA ILE A 117 2.08 14.42 -4.61
C ILE A 117 2.47 14.65 -6.07
N HIS A 118 3.76 14.51 -6.36
CA HIS A 118 4.30 14.60 -7.72
C HIS A 118 4.98 13.29 -8.07
N GLY A 119 4.69 12.74 -9.25
CA GLY A 119 5.36 11.54 -9.74
C GLY A 119 4.84 11.10 -11.09
N PHE A 120 5.66 10.36 -11.83
CA PHE A 120 5.33 9.90 -13.20
C PHE A 120 4.94 11.03 -14.17
N GLY A 121 5.46 12.25 -13.95
CA GLY A 121 5.13 13.44 -14.71
C GLY A 121 3.72 14.00 -14.43
N LEU A 122 3.08 13.54 -13.36
CA LEU A 122 1.72 13.91 -12.96
C LEU A 122 1.71 14.51 -11.54
N THR A 123 0.72 15.35 -11.28
CA THR A 123 0.29 15.69 -9.93
C THR A 123 -0.84 14.74 -9.55
N ILE A 124 -0.64 13.99 -8.46
CA ILE A 124 -1.61 13.01 -7.97
C ILE A 124 -2.51 13.72 -6.95
N PRO A 125 -3.84 13.60 -7.03
CA PRO A 125 -4.74 14.21 -6.06
C PRO A 125 -4.47 13.67 -4.65
N ASP A 126 -4.65 14.52 -3.65
CA ASP A 126 -4.49 14.16 -2.24
C ASP A 126 -5.38 12.97 -1.85
N PHE A 127 -4.90 12.15 -0.92
CA PHE A 127 -5.68 11.05 -0.36
C PHE A 127 -5.30 10.75 1.07
N THR A 128 -6.24 10.16 1.79
CA THR A 128 -6.08 9.75 3.18
C THR A 128 -6.06 8.23 3.28
N THR A 129 -5.14 7.70 4.07
CA THR A 129 -5.01 6.28 4.34
C THR A 129 -5.09 5.96 5.83
N PHE A 130 -5.54 4.74 6.12
CA PHE A 130 -5.42 4.09 7.42
C PHE A 130 -4.67 2.78 7.21
N ARG A 131 -3.49 2.64 7.81
CA ARG A 131 -2.59 1.51 7.61
C ARG A 131 -2.36 0.75 8.89
N ILE A 132 -2.32 -0.58 8.76
CA ILE A 132 -1.74 -1.46 9.78
C ILE A 132 -0.39 -1.98 9.27
N ALA A 133 0.64 -1.84 10.10
CA ALA A 133 2.01 -2.18 9.78
C ALA A 133 2.66 -3.00 10.91
N PHE A 134 3.37 -4.04 10.51
CA PHE A 134 4.13 -4.96 11.33
C PHE A 134 5.63 -4.75 11.04
N PRO A 135 6.33 -3.88 11.79
CA PRO A 135 7.78 -3.64 11.62
C PRO A 135 8.66 -4.81 12.12
N PHE A 136 9.97 -4.74 11.87
CA PHE A 136 10.96 -5.73 12.37
C PHE A 136 10.74 -7.15 11.85
N VAL A 137 10.22 -7.28 10.62
CA VAL A 137 10.09 -8.57 9.93
C VAL A 137 11.36 -8.86 9.15
N ASP A 138 11.91 -10.05 9.32
CA ASP A 138 13.12 -10.50 8.62
C ASP A 138 12.75 -11.23 7.31
N ILE A 139 12.55 -10.45 6.24
CA ILE A 139 12.20 -10.99 4.93
C ILE A 139 13.39 -11.73 4.30
N LEU A 140 14.61 -11.25 4.57
CA LEU A 140 15.86 -11.79 4.03
C LEU A 140 16.36 -13.02 4.79
N LYS A 141 15.85 -13.26 5.99
CA LYS A 141 16.27 -14.33 6.91
C LYS A 141 17.75 -14.23 7.29
N ASP A 142 18.25 -13.01 7.40
CA ASP A 142 19.64 -12.72 7.72
C ASP A 142 19.85 -12.38 9.20
N GLY A 143 18.77 -12.29 9.99
CA GLY A 143 18.80 -12.00 11.41
C GLY A 143 19.05 -10.53 11.76
N TYR A 144 19.09 -9.61 10.79
CA TYR A 144 19.37 -8.19 11.05
C TYR A 144 18.57 -7.18 10.21
N SER A 145 18.17 -7.52 8.98
CA SER A 145 17.49 -6.60 8.07
C SER A 145 16.02 -6.45 8.46
N ASN A 146 15.64 -5.25 8.91
CA ASN A 146 14.28 -4.95 9.36
C ASN A 146 13.40 -4.47 8.20
N PHE A 147 12.29 -5.17 7.97
CA PHE A 147 11.24 -4.75 7.04
C PHE A 147 9.92 -4.51 7.78
N VAL A 148 9.04 -3.74 7.14
CA VAL A 148 7.65 -3.59 7.53
C VAL A 148 6.75 -4.46 6.65
N TYR A 149 5.99 -5.36 7.27
CA TYR A 149 4.87 -6.00 6.60
C TYR A 149 3.59 -5.19 6.81
N ALA A 150 3.00 -4.66 5.76
CA ALA A 150 1.77 -3.87 5.81
C ALA A 150 0.68 -4.57 4.99
N PRO A 151 -0.05 -5.54 5.57
CA PRO A 151 -1.00 -6.37 4.82
C PRO A 151 -2.20 -5.58 4.30
N VAL A 152 -2.50 -4.41 4.88
CA VAL A 152 -3.68 -3.63 4.54
C VAL A 152 -3.44 -2.14 4.70
N ASN A 153 -3.99 -1.38 3.77
CA ASN A 153 -4.00 0.07 3.77
C ASN A 153 -5.34 0.60 3.25
N TRP A 154 -6.30 0.91 4.13
CA TRP A 154 -7.57 1.50 3.68
C TRP A 154 -7.31 2.89 3.11
N ILE A 155 -8.02 3.27 2.05
CA ILE A 155 -7.89 4.57 1.38
C ILE A 155 -9.26 5.18 1.10
N ASN A 156 -9.39 6.51 1.15
CA ASN A 156 -10.54 7.17 0.53
C ASN A 156 -10.52 6.98 -1.00
N LEU A 157 -11.65 7.22 -1.68
CA LEU A 157 -11.74 7.02 -3.12
C LEU A 157 -10.76 7.94 -3.87
N ASN A 158 -9.62 7.38 -4.29
CA ASN A 158 -8.61 8.03 -5.13
C ASN A 158 -8.05 6.99 -6.12
N PRO A 159 -8.52 6.97 -7.38
CA PRO A 159 -8.13 5.94 -8.34
C PRO A 159 -6.61 5.87 -8.61
N VAL A 160 -5.93 7.01 -8.64
CA VAL A 160 -4.49 7.06 -8.91
C VAL A 160 -3.70 6.57 -7.70
N GLY A 161 -4.09 6.98 -6.49
CA GLY A 161 -3.52 6.48 -5.23
C GLY A 161 -3.73 4.98 -5.06
N LEU A 162 -4.93 4.46 -5.36
CA LEU A 162 -5.24 3.03 -5.36
C LEU A 162 -4.28 2.25 -6.28
N LEU A 163 -4.11 2.70 -7.52
CA LEU A 163 -3.18 2.08 -8.46
C LEU A 163 -1.74 2.16 -7.95
N GLY A 164 -1.28 3.32 -7.48
CA GLY A 164 0.07 3.50 -6.95
C GLY A 164 0.39 2.56 -5.80
N LEU A 165 -0.50 2.46 -4.80
CA LEU A 165 -0.33 1.60 -3.64
C LEU A 165 -0.37 0.10 -4.01
N SER A 166 -1.20 -0.27 -4.99
CA SER A 166 -1.30 -1.66 -5.45
C SER A 166 0.00 -2.19 -6.10
N VAL A 167 0.77 -1.32 -6.75
CA VAL A 167 2.08 -1.67 -7.34
C VAL A 167 3.07 -2.10 -6.25
N TYR A 168 2.92 -1.61 -5.01
CA TYR A 168 3.73 -2.01 -3.85
C TYR A 168 3.19 -3.25 -3.14
N GLY A 169 2.19 -3.93 -3.73
CA GLY A 169 1.62 -5.15 -3.18
C GLY A 169 0.70 -4.93 -1.99
N LEU A 170 0.29 -3.68 -1.71
CA LEU A 170 -0.65 -3.36 -0.64
C LEU A 170 -2.07 -3.73 -1.05
N PHE A 171 -2.75 -4.51 -0.21
CA PHE A 171 -4.20 -4.62 -0.31
C PHE A 171 -4.82 -3.32 0.17
N THR A 172 -5.48 -2.60 -0.75
CA THR A 172 -5.90 -1.21 -0.53
C THR A 172 -7.42 -1.06 -0.69
N PRO A 173 -8.22 -1.54 0.28
CA PRO A 173 -9.66 -1.41 0.23
C PRO A 173 -10.11 0.05 0.36
N ILE A 174 -11.18 0.40 -0.35
CA ILE A 174 -11.79 1.72 -0.23
C ILE A 174 -12.53 1.83 1.10
N ALA A 175 -12.42 2.97 1.77
CA ALA A 175 -13.14 3.31 2.98
C ALA A 175 -13.61 4.76 2.96
N ASN A 176 -14.68 5.03 3.69
CA ASN A 176 -15.09 6.38 4.05
C ASN A 176 -14.27 6.82 5.27
N MET A 177 -13.63 7.99 5.18
CA MET A 177 -12.78 8.55 6.24
C MET A 177 -13.49 9.73 6.90
N ASP A 178 -13.34 9.86 8.21
CA ASP A 178 -13.88 10.96 9.01
C ASP A 178 -12.83 11.41 10.06
N PRO A 179 -12.27 12.63 9.92
CA PRO A 179 -12.61 13.64 8.92
C PRO A 179 -12.21 13.22 7.48
N PRO A 180 -12.94 13.71 6.47
CA PRO A 180 -12.59 13.45 5.08
C PRO A 180 -11.39 14.34 4.68
N GLY A 181 -10.27 13.74 4.31
CA GLY A 181 -9.11 14.48 3.78
C GLY A 181 -8.17 15.04 4.84
N ASP A 182 -8.32 14.68 6.11
CA ASP A 182 -7.39 15.05 7.17
C ASP A 182 -7.01 13.81 8.00
N PRO A 183 -5.81 13.77 8.60
CA PRO A 183 -5.38 12.63 9.41
C PRO A 183 -6.02 12.60 10.80
N TYR A 184 -6.72 13.68 11.20
CA TYR A 184 -7.50 13.77 12.43
C TYR A 184 -8.36 15.05 12.43
N ASP A 185 -9.41 15.09 13.25
CA ASP A 185 -10.12 16.32 13.64
C ASP A 185 -10.24 16.39 15.17
N PHE A 186 -10.48 17.58 15.71
CA PHE A 186 -10.67 17.78 17.14
C PHE A 186 -12.02 17.25 17.60
N VAL A 187 -12.02 16.49 18.70
CA VAL A 187 -13.25 16.13 19.38
C VAL A 187 -13.86 17.42 19.97
N PRO A 188 -15.16 17.71 19.76
CA PRO A 188 -15.79 18.89 20.33
C PRO A 188 -15.58 18.96 21.84
N VAL A 189 -15.26 20.14 22.38
CA VAL A 189 -14.93 20.34 23.81
C VAL A 189 -15.98 19.78 24.76
N SER A 190 -17.27 19.81 24.37
CA SER A 190 -18.37 19.25 25.16
C SER A 190 -18.41 17.71 25.22
N LYS A 191 -17.63 17.03 24.37
CA LYS A 191 -17.55 15.57 24.25
C LYS A 191 -16.16 15.01 24.52
N ALA A 192 -15.13 15.85 24.48
CA ALA A 192 -13.74 15.44 24.65
C ALA A 192 -13.48 14.95 26.08
N SER A 193 -12.75 13.83 26.21
CA SER A 193 -12.35 13.33 27.53
C SER A 193 -11.13 14.05 28.11
N ALA A 194 -10.33 14.69 27.24
CA ALA A 194 -9.17 15.49 27.58
C ALA A 194 -9.04 16.73 26.68
N PRO A 195 -8.36 17.81 27.13
CA PRO A 195 -8.09 18.97 26.28
C PRO A 195 -7.29 18.60 25.03
N GLY A 196 -7.74 19.08 23.87
CA GLY A 196 -7.06 18.83 22.61
C GLY A 196 -7.18 17.39 22.11
N GLU A 197 -8.15 16.63 22.60
CA GLU A 197 -8.46 15.29 22.07
C GLU A 197 -8.82 15.38 20.58
N VAL A 198 -8.23 14.48 19.81
CA VAL A 198 -8.44 14.33 18.37
C VAL A 198 -8.97 12.95 18.04
N TYR A 199 -9.63 12.81 16.91
CA TYR A 199 -10.15 11.54 16.43
C TYR A 199 -9.91 11.34 14.94
N PHE A 200 -9.91 10.07 14.54
CA PHE A 200 -10.03 9.63 13.16
C PHE A 200 -10.87 8.35 13.13
N ASN A 201 -11.82 8.28 12.21
CA ASN A 201 -12.68 7.13 11.98
C ASN A 201 -12.53 6.67 10.53
N PHE A 202 -12.64 5.36 10.30
CA PHE A 202 -12.92 4.86 8.97
C PHE A 202 -14.01 3.78 8.98
N THR A 203 -14.76 3.72 7.88
CA THR A 203 -15.78 2.71 7.62
C THR A 203 -15.52 2.09 6.26
N ASP A 204 -15.34 0.78 6.21
CA ASP A 204 -15.12 0.05 4.96
C ASP A 204 -16.36 0.18 4.06
N THR A 205 -16.18 0.49 2.78
CA THR A 205 -17.32 0.68 1.86
C THR A 205 -18.13 -0.58 1.63
N LEU A 206 -17.57 -1.76 1.92
CA LEU A 206 -18.29 -3.03 1.80
C LEU A 206 -19.17 -3.32 3.01
N ASN A 207 -19.10 -2.50 4.05
CA ASN A 207 -19.82 -2.73 5.29
C ASN A 207 -21.16 -1.98 5.32
N ILE A 208 -22.06 -2.37 4.42
CA ILE A 208 -23.37 -1.73 4.16
C ILE A 208 -24.33 -1.68 5.37
N ASN A 209 -24.05 -2.39 6.47
CA ASN A 209 -24.96 -2.52 7.62
C ASN A 209 -24.40 -2.05 8.97
N HIS A 210 -23.16 -1.53 9.05
CA HIS A 210 -22.60 -1.08 10.32
C HIS A 210 -22.94 0.39 10.63
N LYS A 211 -23.54 0.63 11.79
CA LYS A 211 -23.75 1.97 12.35
C LYS A 211 -22.50 2.55 13.03
N THR A 212 -21.44 1.76 13.16
CA THR A 212 -20.20 2.11 13.85
C THR A 212 -19.01 2.01 12.89
N PRO A 213 -17.97 2.84 13.05
CA PRO A 213 -16.73 2.71 12.28
C PRO A 213 -16.12 1.32 12.38
N ASN A 214 -15.49 0.87 11.30
CA ASN A 214 -14.70 -0.36 11.29
C ASN A 214 -13.39 -0.18 12.05
N GLY A 215 -12.85 1.02 12.07
CA GLY A 215 -11.76 1.37 12.96
C GLY A 215 -11.82 2.83 13.36
N TYR A 216 -11.25 3.12 14.51
CA TYR A 216 -11.07 4.49 14.96
C TYR A 216 -9.80 4.63 15.78
N VAL A 217 -9.35 5.87 15.87
CA VAL A 217 -8.28 6.31 16.75
C VAL A 217 -8.78 7.56 17.47
N LYS A 218 -8.58 7.61 18.79
CA LYS A 218 -8.85 8.79 19.61
C LYS A 218 -7.65 9.03 20.51
N LEU A 219 -7.08 10.22 20.43
CA LEU A 219 -5.80 10.52 21.06
C LEU A 219 -5.85 11.89 21.71
N ALA A 220 -5.13 12.08 22.80
CA ALA A 220 -4.93 13.39 23.42
C ALA A 220 -3.43 13.64 23.63
N PRO A 221 -2.99 14.91 23.62
CA PRO A 221 -1.63 15.27 23.98
C PRO A 221 -1.27 14.75 25.38
N ALA A 222 -0.22 13.95 25.47
CA ALA A 222 0.24 13.36 26.72
C ALA A 222 1.70 12.93 26.59
N ALA A 223 2.41 12.79 27.71
CA ALA A 223 3.75 12.23 27.68
C ALA A 223 3.71 10.80 27.13
N SER A 224 4.66 10.47 26.25
CA SER A 224 4.80 9.15 25.66
C SER A 224 6.19 8.60 25.97
N ASP A 225 6.26 7.33 26.35
CA ASP A 225 7.50 6.57 26.51
C ASP A 225 8.01 6.01 25.18
N ILE A 226 7.25 6.16 24.08
CA ILE A 226 7.71 5.85 22.73
C ILE A 226 8.66 6.95 22.24
N PRO A 227 9.96 6.68 22.08
CA PRO A 227 10.90 7.69 21.64
C PRO A 227 10.64 8.10 20.19
N TRP A 228 10.80 9.38 19.86
CA TRP A 228 10.69 9.84 18.47
C TRP A 228 11.63 9.10 17.51
N ASN A 229 12.80 8.66 17.98
CA ASN A 229 13.74 7.85 17.20
C ASN A 229 13.15 6.49 16.77
N PHE A 230 12.29 5.89 17.60
CA PHE A 230 11.58 4.66 17.23
C PHE A 230 10.66 4.92 16.04
N ILE A 231 9.86 6.00 16.08
CA ILE A 231 8.95 6.37 14.99
C ILE A 231 9.71 6.62 13.68
N ARG A 232 10.80 7.38 13.74
CA ARG A 232 11.66 7.63 12.57
C ARG A 232 12.26 6.35 12.01
N ASN A 233 12.66 5.41 12.86
CA ASN A 233 13.19 4.12 12.43
C ASN A 233 12.12 3.29 11.72
N VAL A 234 10.99 3.00 12.36
CA VAL A 234 9.97 2.09 11.81
C VAL A 234 9.34 2.63 10.53
N THR A 235 9.22 3.95 10.39
CA THR A 235 8.65 4.56 9.18
C THR A 235 9.61 4.71 8.01
N ASN A 236 10.90 4.45 8.22
CA ASN A 236 11.94 4.40 7.18
C ASN A 236 12.45 2.98 6.92
N GLN A 237 11.83 1.94 7.50
CA GLN A 237 12.10 0.56 7.13
C GLN A 237 11.47 0.29 5.75
N PRO A 238 12.14 -0.47 4.85
CA PRO A 238 11.51 -0.91 3.61
C PRO A 238 10.24 -1.70 3.91
N PHE A 239 9.16 -1.42 3.18
CA PHE A 239 7.86 -2.06 3.45
C PHE A 239 7.36 -2.90 2.29
N THR A 240 6.53 -3.88 2.60
CA THR A 240 5.86 -4.74 1.63
C THR A 240 4.45 -5.10 2.09
N GLY A 241 3.52 -5.22 1.14
CA GLY A 241 2.20 -5.79 1.42
C GLY A 241 2.08 -7.29 1.12
N ASN A 242 3.03 -7.86 0.38
CA ASN A 242 2.91 -9.22 -0.16
C ASN A 242 4.21 -10.05 -0.13
N PHE A 243 5.29 -9.53 0.45
CA PHE A 243 6.63 -10.15 0.51
C PHE A 243 7.33 -10.37 -0.83
N LEU A 244 6.76 -9.88 -1.94
CA LEU A 244 7.32 -10.01 -3.29
C LEU A 244 7.94 -8.70 -3.75
N ILE A 245 7.23 -7.60 -3.49
CA ILE A 245 7.67 -6.25 -3.87
C ILE A 245 7.93 -5.49 -2.57
N CYS A 246 9.11 -4.90 -2.49
CA CYS A 246 9.44 -3.97 -1.42
C CYS A 246 9.51 -2.57 -1.98
N ASP A 247 9.05 -1.64 -1.17
CA ASP A 247 9.16 -0.22 -1.42
C ASP A 247 10.09 0.40 -0.38
N ASN A 248 10.98 1.27 -0.86
CA ASN A 248 11.94 1.99 -0.03
C ASN A 248 11.48 3.44 0.08
N GLN A 249 10.35 3.64 0.77
CA GLN A 249 9.86 4.97 1.11
C GLN A 249 10.80 5.60 2.14
N ILE A 250 11.38 6.74 1.80
CA ILE A 250 12.22 7.50 2.74
C ILE A 250 11.42 8.72 3.22
N ARG A 251 11.30 8.84 4.54
CA ARG A 251 10.64 9.95 5.23
C ARG A 251 11.66 10.87 5.89
N ILE A 252 11.62 12.14 5.49
CA ILE A 252 12.54 13.19 5.93
C ILE A 252 11.85 14.05 6.99
N PHE A 253 12.34 13.95 8.22
CA PHE A 253 11.78 14.59 9.42
C PHE A 253 12.63 15.77 9.95
N ASN A 254 13.59 16.28 9.18
CA ASN A 254 14.47 17.39 9.59
C ASN A 254 14.23 18.64 8.73
N THR A 255 12.96 18.87 8.36
CA THR A 255 12.57 19.94 7.44
C THR A 255 11.71 20.98 8.15
N SER A 256 11.34 22.05 7.47
CA SER A 256 10.39 23.05 8.01
C SER A 256 9.02 22.45 8.35
N LEU A 257 8.67 21.27 7.81
CA LEU A 257 7.39 20.61 8.07
C LEU A 257 7.33 19.96 9.46
N THR A 258 8.49 19.77 10.09
CA THR A 258 8.63 19.22 11.45
C THR A 258 9.06 20.26 12.48
N GLN A 259 8.93 21.55 12.13
CA GLN A 259 9.25 22.68 12.99
C GLN A 259 7.97 23.38 13.44
N SER A 260 8.01 24.10 14.56
CA SER A 260 6.92 24.94 15.06
C SER A 260 6.24 25.73 13.92
N PRO A 261 4.90 25.68 13.80
CA PRO A 261 3.94 25.11 14.75
C PRO A 261 3.63 23.61 14.57
N PHE A 262 4.35 22.90 13.71
CA PHE A 262 4.08 21.52 13.29
C PHE A 262 5.05 20.50 13.91
N ASP A 263 5.69 20.88 15.03
CA ASP A 263 6.58 19.97 15.76
C ASP A 263 5.80 18.69 16.16
N PRO A 264 6.42 17.50 16.06
CA PRO A 264 5.78 16.27 16.52
C PRO A 264 5.36 16.36 18.00
N VAL A 265 4.10 16.03 18.28
CA VAL A 265 3.54 16.07 19.65
C VAL A 265 3.31 14.65 20.16
N PRO A 266 3.77 14.27 21.35
CA PRO A 266 3.44 12.96 21.89
C PRO A 266 1.94 12.90 22.25
N VAL A 267 1.30 11.79 21.90
CA VAL A 267 -0.12 11.56 22.15
C VAL A 267 -0.37 10.16 22.69
N VAL A 268 -1.44 10.02 23.46
CA VAL A 268 -1.88 8.73 24.03
C VAL A 268 -3.40 8.62 23.87
N GLY A 269 -3.91 7.40 23.68
CA GLY A 269 -5.33 7.13 23.71
C GLY A 269 -5.70 5.76 23.18
N SER A 270 -6.83 5.68 22.48
CA SER A 270 -7.45 4.41 22.09
C SER A 270 -7.38 4.15 20.59
N VAL A 271 -7.17 2.89 20.23
CA VAL A 271 -7.23 2.37 18.86
C VAL A 271 -8.19 1.19 18.82
N PHE A 272 -9.11 1.24 17.87
CA PHE A 272 -10.08 0.18 17.61
C PHE A 272 -10.02 -0.25 16.15
N LEU A 273 -10.15 -1.56 15.93
CA LEU A 273 -10.28 -2.16 14.61
C LEU A 273 -11.12 -3.43 14.70
N ASP A 274 -12.20 -3.48 13.94
CA ASP A 274 -13.02 -4.67 13.67
C ASP A 274 -13.41 -4.65 12.18
N SER A 275 -12.66 -5.39 11.37
CA SER A 275 -12.88 -5.49 9.93
C SER A 275 -13.26 -6.91 9.56
N ILE A 276 -14.38 -7.06 8.85
CA ILE A 276 -14.82 -8.35 8.28
C ILE A 276 -13.76 -8.88 7.30
N LYS A 277 -13.01 -8.01 6.61
CA LYS A 277 -11.94 -8.40 5.68
C LYS A 277 -10.69 -8.93 6.40
N TYR A 278 -10.49 -8.53 7.67
CA TYR A 278 -9.36 -8.95 8.49
C TYR A 278 -9.85 -9.44 9.86
N PRO A 279 -10.63 -10.55 9.89
CA PRO A 279 -11.28 -11.02 11.11
C PRO A 279 -10.27 -11.46 12.20
N HIS A 280 -9.03 -11.76 11.78
CA HIS A 280 -7.93 -12.16 12.67
C HIS A 280 -7.19 -10.97 13.30
N LEU A 281 -7.45 -9.74 12.83
CA LEU A 281 -6.86 -8.53 13.38
C LEU A 281 -7.97 -7.68 14.01
N LYS A 282 -8.27 -7.99 15.28
CA LYS A 282 -9.13 -7.18 16.13
C LYS A 282 -8.29 -6.39 17.11
N LEU A 283 -8.50 -5.08 17.15
CA LEU A 283 -7.85 -4.17 18.08
C LEU A 283 -8.92 -3.49 18.93
N ASN A 284 -8.66 -3.40 20.23
CA ASN A 284 -9.44 -2.62 21.18
C ASN A 284 -8.50 -2.21 22.31
N GLU A 285 -7.55 -1.34 21.98
CA GLU A 285 -6.48 -0.91 22.88
C GLU A 285 -6.75 0.52 23.38
N ASN A 286 -6.49 0.79 24.65
CA ASN A 286 -6.70 2.09 25.28
C ASN A 286 -5.41 2.76 25.77
N ASP A 287 -4.28 2.08 25.68
CA ASP A 287 -2.93 2.59 25.96
C ASP A 287 -2.08 2.66 24.69
N ALA A 288 -2.69 3.08 23.59
CA ALA A 288 -1.99 3.30 22.33
C ALA A 288 -1.23 4.63 22.38
N LYS A 289 0.04 4.64 21.98
CA LYS A 289 0.94 5.79 22.16
C LYS A 289 1.57 6.19 20.84
N GLY A 290 1.62 7.48 20.54
CA GLY A 290 1.95 7.91 19.19
C GLY A 290 2.45 9.33 19.08
N TRP A 291 2.58 9.75 17.82
CA TRP A 291 3.08 11.04 17.40
C TRP A 291 2.35 11.49 16.12
N PRO A 292 1.55 12.57 16.16
CA PRO A 292 1.18 13.32 14.97
C PRO A 292 2.41 14.09 14.49
N SER A 293 2.70 14.02 13.19
CA SER A 293 3.85 14.67 12.58
C SER A 293 3.65 14.82 11.07
N SER A 294 4.26 15.84 10.49
CA SER A 294 4.39 15.96 9.04
C SER A 294 5.78 15.48 8.60
N ALA A 295 5.88 14.90 7.42
CA ALA A 295 7.14 14.48 6.84
C ALA A 295 7.13 14.71 5.33
N GLN A 296 8.29 14.97 4.75
CA GLN A 296 8.46 14.83 3.30
C GLN A 296 8.76 13.38 3.01
N THR A 297 8.25 12.89 1.90
CA THR A 297 8.56 11.55 1.42
C THR A 297 9.15 11.59 0.04
N GLU A 298 10.11 10.71 -0.20
CA GLU A 298 10.57 10.32 -1.53
C GLU A 298 10.34 8.81 -1.72
N TYR A 299 9.97 8.45 -2.94
CA TYR A 299 9.93 7.09 -3.43
C TYR A 299 10.84 7.03 -4.66
N PRO A 300 12.03 6.43 -4.55
CA PRO A 300 12.95 6.32 -5.68
C PRO A 300 12.27 5.63 -6.87
N ALA A 301 12.48 6.14 -8.08
CA ALA A 301 11.92 5.60 -9.30
C ALA A 301 12.22 4.08 -9.44
N PRO A 302 11.33 3.30 -10.09
CA PRO A 302 11.50 1.85 -10.24
C PRO A 302 12.84 1.41 -10.82
N SER A 303 13.50 2.25 -11.64
CA SER A 303 14.79 1.96 -12.27
C SER A 303 15.96 1.81 -11.29
N SER A 304 15.85 2.29 -10.05
CA SER A 304 16.86 2.10 -9.00
C SER A 304 16.54 0.95 -8.04
N ARG A 305 15.46 0.18 -8.25
CA ARG A 305 14.99 -0.85 -7.32
C ARG A 305 15.61 -2.22 -7.62
N GLN A 306 16.19 -2.86 -6.62
CA GLN A 306 16.55 -4.28 -6.67
C GLN A 306 15.30 -5.12 -6.36
N LEU A 307 14.88 -5.95 -7.32
CA LEU A 307 13.92 -7.03 -7.06
C LEU A 307 14.58 -8.07 -6.15
N MET A 308 13.89 -8.46 -5.07
CA MET A 308 14.35 -9.57 -4.26
C MET A 308 14.09 -10.88 -5.01
N ALA A 309 15.17 -11.56 -5.40
CA ALA A 309 15.08 -12.89 -5.98
C ALA A 309 14.84 -13.91 -4.87
N THR A 310 13.59 -14.29 -4.61
CA THR A 310 13.27 -15.42 -3.75
C THR A 310 13.39 -16.72 -4.56
N GLY A 311 14.53 -17.38 -4.45
CA GLY A 311 14.70 -18.76 -4.92
C GLY A 311 13.93 -19.72 -4.01
N GLY A 312 12.79 -20.22 -4.48
CA GLY A 312 11.99 -21.17 -3.72
C GLY A 312 10.79 -21.68 -4.53
N SER A 313 11.02 -22.66 -5.40
CA SER A 313 9.98 -23.41 -6.10
C SER A 313 9.24 -24.30 -5.10
N HIS A 314 7.96 -24.02 -4.83
CA HIS A 314 7.08 -24.97 -4.14
C HIS A 314 5.77 -25.16 -4.91
N ASN A 315 5.54 -26.44 -5.20
CA ASN A 315 4.42 -27.03 -5.90
C ASN A 315 3.41 -27.48 -4.83
N SER A 316 2.14 -27.06 -4.93
CA SER A 316 1.09 -27.58 -4.04
C SER A 316 -0.18 -27.87 -4.83
N ASN A 317 -0.34 -29.14 -5.21
CA ASN A 317 -1.64 -29.73 -5.49
C ASN A 317 -2.26 -30.16 -4.16
N ASN A 318 -3.46 -29.64 -3.82
CA ASN A 318 -4.50 -30.50 -3.27
C ASN A 318 -5.89 -29.83 -3.42
N LYS A 319 -6.72 -30.45 -4.24
CA LYS A 319 -8.18 -30.23 -4.30
C LYS A 319 -8.80 -31.09 -3.20
N ASP A 320 -9.72 -30.51 -2.43
CA ASP A 320 -10.85 -31.26 -1.88
C ASP A 320 -12.09 -30.37 -1.84
N SER A 321 -13.16 -30.93 -2.38
CA SER A 321 -14.47 -30.35 -2.62
C SER A 321 -15.48 -30.78 -1.56
N SER A 322 -16.34 -29.88 -1.10
CA SER A 322 -17.67 -30.26 -0.61
C SER A 322 -18.68 -29.13 -0.77
N ASN A 323 -19.78 -29.45 -1.43
CA ASN A 323 -20.96 -28.63 -1.72
C ASN A 323 -21.75 -28.26 -0.45
N ASN A 324 -22.43 -27.10 -0.47
CA ASN A 324 -23.87 -27.02 -0.23
C ASN A 324 -24.50 -25.66 -0.61
N ASP A 325 -25.69 -25.77 -1.19
CA ASP A 325 -26.60 -24.74 -1.70
C ASP A 325 -27.21 -23.82 -0.63
N GLY A 326 -27.55 -22.59 -1.05
CA GLY A 326 -28.46 -21.71 -0.33
C GLY A 326 -28.49 -20.28 -0.88
N GLY A 327 -28.90 -20.09 -2.14
CA GLY A 327 -28.91 -18.78 -2.80
C GLY A 327 -29.84 -17.75 -2.14
N GLN A 328 -29.27 -16.64 -1.68
CA GLN A 328 -29.97 -15.43 -1.27
C GLN A 328 -29.50 -14.23 -2.13
N PRO A 329 -30.25 -13.11 -2.20
CA PRO A 329 -29.92 -11.96 -3.03
C PRO A 329 -28.58 -11.26 -2.71
N GLU A 330 -27.88 -11.69 -1.65
CA GLU A 330 -26.56 -11.20 -1.23
C GLU A 330 -25.41 -11.69 -2.13
N ASP A 331 -25.65 -12.74 -2.93
CA ASP A 331 -24.61 -13.38 -3.77
C ASP A 331 -24.20 -12.53 -4.97
N ALA A 332 -25.08 -11.67 -5.49
CA ALA A 332 -24.79 -10.87 -6.68
C ALA A 332 -23.80 -9.71 -6.39
N ALA A 333 -23.94 -9.04 -5.24
CA ALA A 333 -23.02 -7.98 -4.83
C ALA A 333 -21.63 -8.55 -4.47
N TYR A 334 -21.60 -9.71 -3.81
CA TYR A 334 -20.38 -10.42 -3.49
C TYR A 334 -19.67 -10.94 -4.76
N ALA A 335 -20.41 -11.47 -5.73
CA ALA A 335 -19.87 -11.89 -7.03
C ALA A 335 -19.30 -10.72 -7.84
N LEU A 336 -19.97 -9.55 -7.86
CA LEU A 336 -19.48 -8.35 -8.53
C LEU A 336 -18.16 -7.86 -7.90
N LEU A 337 -18.05 -7.91 -6.58
CA LEU A 337 -16.83 -7.54 -5.84
C LEU A 337 -15.69 -8.54 -6.03
N LEU A 338 -15.98 -9.84 -6.09
CA LEU A 338 -15.00 -10.85 -6.47
C LEU A 338 -14.51 -10.62 -7.90
N GLN A 339 -15.41 -10.22 -8.80
CA GLN A 339 -15.08 -9.88 -10.18
C GLN A 339 -14.23 -8.60 -10.27
N GLU A 340 -14.56 -7.55 -9.51
CA GLU A 340 -13.77 -6.31 -9.43
C GLU A 340 -12.38 -6.56 -8.81
N ASN A 341 -12.31 -7.36 -7.74
CA ASN A 341 -11.03 -7.78 -7.15
C ASN A 341 -10.21 -8.66 -8.11
N LYS A 342 -10.87 -9.49 -8.92
CA LYS A 342 -10.22 -10.33 -9.94
C LYS A 342 -9.67 -9.47 -11.08
N MET A 343 -10.46 -8.53 -11.59
CA MET A 343 -10.01 -7.56 -12.60
C MET A 343 -8.83 -6.74 -12.09
N LEU A 344 -8.89 -6.26 -10.85
CA LEU A 344 -7.77 -5.56 -10.22
C LEU A 344 -6.52 -6.44 -10.10
N LYS A 345 -6.65 -7.71 -9.68
CA LYS A 345 -5.54 -8.67 -9.64
C LYS A 345 -4.93 -8.95 -11.01
N ILE A 346 -5.76 -9.07 -12.05
CA ILE A 346 -5.33 -9.22 -13.44
C ILE A 346 -4.54 -7.98 -13.87
N THR A 347 -5.06 -6.78 -13.64
CA THR A 347 -4.40 -5.52 -13.97
C THR A 347 -3.06 -5.37 -13.23
N ILE A 348 -2.98 -5.74 -11.95
CA ILE A 348 -1.73 -5.72 -11.18
C ILE A 348 -0.71 -6.69 -11.78
N LEU A 349 -1.11 -7.92 -12.14
CA LEU A 349 -0.20 -8.88 -12.78
C LEU A 349 0.30 -8.36 -14.13
N GLU A 350 -0.58 -7.79 -14.95
CA GLU A 350 -0.20 -7.19 -16.23
C GLU A 350 0.81 -6.05 -16.06
N LEU A 351 0.62 -5.20 -15.04
CA LEU A 351 1.58 -4.15 -14.68
C LEU A 351 2.92 -4.73 -14.22
N GLN A 352 2.93 -5.80 -13.41
CA GLN A 352 4.16 -6.46 -12.97
C GLN A 352 4.91 -7.12 -14.13
N ILE A 353 4.20 -7.75 -15.06
CA ILE A 353 4.77 -8.32 -16.30
C ILE A 353 5.37 -7.19 -17.15
N ALA A 354 4.66 -6.08 -17.33
CA ALA A 354 5.14 -4.92 -18.07
C ALA A 354 6.40 -4.32 -17.43
N GLN A 355 6.45 -4.23 -16.10
CA GLN A 355 7.64 -3.78 -15.37
C GLN A 355 8.83 -4.71 -15.59
N CYS A 356 8.64 -6.04 -15.53
CA CYS A 356 9.72 -6.99 -15.77
C CYS A 356 10.24 -6.92 -17.22
N ARG A 357 9.34 -6.76 -18.21
CA ARG A 357 9.70 -6.56 -19.62
C ARG A 357 10.53 -5.29 -19.83
N ASN A 358 10.13 -4.19 -19.19
CA ASN A 358 10.87 -2.93 -19.24
C ASN A 358 12.25 -3.05 -18.60
N LEU A 359 12.38 -3.71 -17.44
CA LEU A 359 13.67 -3.95 -16.79
C LEU A 359 14.59 -4.82 -17.65
N ALA A 360 14.06 -5.83 -18.34
CA ALA A 360 14.83 -6.66 -19.28
C ALA A 360 15.32 -5.86 -20.49
N LEU A 361 14.50 -4.95 -21.02
CA LEU A 361 14.90 -4.04 -22.11
C LEU A 361 16.01 -3.07 -21.70
N ILE A 362 15.92 -2.49 -20.50
CA ILE A 362 16.96 -1.61 -19.94
C ILE A 362 18.28 -2.38 -19.80
N ASP A 363 18.23 -3.61 -19.25
CA ASP A 363 19.44 -4.41 -19.04
C ASP A 363 20.14 -4.73 -20.37
N ARG A 364 19.38 -5.04 -21.44
CA ARG A 364 19.93 -5.24 -22.79
C ARG A 364 20.55 -3.96 -23.36
N PHE A 365 19.93 -2.81 -23.11
CA PHE A 365 20.43 -1.52 -23.58
C PHE A 365 21.73 -1.11 -22.88
N VAL A 366 21.79 -1.25 -21.56
CA VAL A 366 22.98 -0.94 -20.75
C VAL A 366 24.15 -1.85 -21.11
N ASN A 367 23.89 -3.12 -21.43
CA ASN A 367 24.91 -4.10 -21.80
C ASN A 367 25.27 -4.11 -23.30
N GLY A 368 24.79 -3.14 -24.09
CA GLY A 368 25.15 -2.98 -25.50
C GLY A 368 24.64 -4.09 -26.43
N GLN A 369 23.65 -4.89 -26.00
CA GLN A 369 23.08 -6.03 -26.76
C GLN A 369 21.97 -5.60 -27.75
N VAL A 370 21.99 -4.36 -28.24
CA VAL A 370 20.89 -3.78 -29.03
C VAL A 370 20.79 -4.37 -30.45
N ASN A 371 21.88 -4.93 -30.98
CA ASN A 371 21.98 -5.31 -32.40
C ASN A 371 21.70 -6.79 -32.70
N ASP A 372 21.55 -7.66 -31.69
CA ASP A 372 21.16 -9.07 -31.86
C ASP A 372 20.39 -9.56 -30.62
N PRO A 373 19.07 -9.28 -30.56
CA PRO A 373 18.26 -9.50 -29.36
C PRO A 373 17.98 -10.98 -29.04
N GLU A 374 18.39 -11.91 -29.91
CA GLU A 374 18.12 -13.35 -29.76
C GLU A 374 19.37 -14.20 -29.50
N ASN A 375 20.59 -13.73 -29.83
CA ASN A 375 21.80 -14.57 -29.77
C ASN A 375 22.92 -14.10 -28.82
N GLY A 376 22.69 -13.06 -28.02
CA GLY A 376 23.64 -12.63 -26.98
C GLY A 376 23.59 -13.52 -25.73
N PRO A 377 24.72 -13.78 -25.03
CA PRO A 377 24.70 -14.50 -23.77
C PRO A 377 23.84 -13.75 -22.75
N SER A 378 22.89 -14.45 -22.13
CA SER A 378 22.02 -13.84 -21.13
C SER A 378 22.81 -13.50 -19.87
N SER A 379 22.59 -12.29 -19.33
CA SER A 379 23.11 -11.96 -18.01
C SER A 379 22.35 -12.78 -16.95
N GLN A 380 23.00 -13.11 -15.82
CA GLN A 380 22.32 -13.77 -14.69
C GLN A 380 21.07 -13.00 -14.24
N ARG A 381 21.08 -11.66 -14.40
CA ARG A 381 19.95 -10.78 -14.12
C ARG A 381 18.81 -10.92 -15.14
N GLN A 382 19.13 -11.06 -16.43
CA GLN A 382 18.13 -11.32 -17.48
C GLN A 382 17.43 -12.65 -17.26
N GLU A 383 18.16 -13.68 -16.83
CA GLU A 383 17.58 -14.99 -16.55
C GLU A 383 16.61 -14.95 -15.35
N VAL A 384 16.94 -14.21 -14.30
CA VAL A 384 16.04 -14.01 -13.15
C VAL A 384 14.78 -13.26 -13.57
N LEU A 385 14.90 -12.20 -14.38
CA LEU A 385 13.75 -11.44 -14.88
C LEU A 385 12.85 -12.28 -15.80
N ARG A 386 13.46 -13.11 -16.66
CA ARG A 386 12.76 -14.02 -17.57
C ARG A 386 11.95 -15.07 -16.79
N ASN A 387 12.59 -15.76 -15.85
CA ASN A 387 11.92 -16.77 -15.01
C ASN A 387 10.77 -16.15 -14.21
N ARG A 388 10.95 -14.91 -13.72
CA ARG A 388 9.90 -14.19 -13.01
C ARG A 388 8.74 -13.78 -13.93
N MET A 389 9.02 -13.35 -15.16
CA MET A 389 7.98 -13.07 -16.15
C MET A 389 7.17 -14.33 -16.47
N GLU A 390 7.84 -15.45 -16.72
CA GLU A 390 7.19 -16.74 -17.03
C GLU A 390 6.27 -17.18 -15.86
N GLU A 391 6.72 -17.01 -14.61
CA GLU A 391 5.88 -17.27 -13.42
C GLU A 391 4.64 -16.36 -13.37
N LEU A 392 4.82 -15.05 -13.60
CA LEU A 392 3.71 -14.09 -13.56
C LEU A 392 2.72 -14.30 -14.72
N GLU A 393 3.20 -14.64 -15.91
CA GLU A 393 2.39 -14.99 -17.07
C GLU A 393 1.59 -16.27 -16.85
N GLY A 394 2.19 -17.28 -16.19
CA GLY A 394 1.48 -18.49 -15.77
C GLY A 394 0.33 -18.18 -14.81
N ARG A 395 0.59 -17.39 -13.77
CA ARG A 395 -0.44 -16.96 -12.80
C ARG A 395 -1.55 -16.11 -13.44
N LEU A 396 -1.21 -15.31 -14.45
CA LEU A 396 -2.18 -14.52 -15.20
C LEU A 396 -3.09 -15.42 -16.05
N LEU A 397 -2.52 -16.47 -16.66
CA LEU A 397 -3.28 -17.44 -17.44
C LEU A 397 -4.23 -18.23 -16.55
N GLU A 398 -3.76 -18.77 -15.42
CA GLU A 398 -4.59 -19.49 -14.44
C GLU A 398 -5.78 -18.63 -13.97
N MET A 399 -5.52 -17.36 -13.60
CA MET A 399 -6.61 -16.47 -13.19
C MET A 399 -7.60 -16.17 -14.31
N ARG A 400 -7.18 -16.09 -15.57
CA ARG A 400 -8.10 -15.89 -16.70
C ARG A 400 -8.95 -17.15 -16.93
N GLU A 401 -8.34 -18.33 -16.91
CA GLU A 401 -9.02 -19.62 -17.13
C GLU A 401 -10.06 -19.93 -16.03
N GLU A 402 -9.78 -19.63 -14.76
CA GLU A 402 -10.75 -19.75 -13.66
C GLU A 402 -12.01 -18.86 -13.85
N GLY A 403 -11.96 -17.89 -14.76
CA GLY A 403 -13.10 -17.02 -15.09
C GLY A 403 -14.08 -17.65 -16.06
N ASP A 404 -13.58 -18.45 -16.99
CA ASP A 404 -14.40 -19.03 -18.06
C ASP A 404 -15.18 -20.27 -17.57
N GLU A 405 -14.60 -21.06 -16.66
CA GLU A 405 -15.27 -22.24 -16.09
C GLU A 405 -16.51 -21.89 -15.26
N ASN A 406 -16.51 -20.75 -14.56
CA ASN A 406 -17.63 -20.31 -13.73
C ASN A 406 -18.79 -19.69 -14.54
N MET A 407 -18.52 -19.13 -15.73
CA MET A 407 -19.58 -18.62 -16.62
C MET A 407 -20.26 -19.73 -17.43
N GLY A 408 -19.59 -20.86 -17.67
CA GLY A 408 -20.15 -22.01 -18.40
C GLY A 408 -21.23 -22.79 -17.64
N LEU A 409 -21.23 -22.75 -16.31
CA LEU A 409 -22.16 -23.52 -15.47
C LEU A 409 -23.54 -22.86 -15.28
N GLN A 410 -23.72 -21.58 -15.65
CA GLN A 410 -25.03 -20.91 -15.61
C GLN A 410 -25.88 -21.09 -16.87
N GLY A 411 -25.36 -21.74 -17.92
CA GLY A 411 -26.03 -21.86 -19.22
C GLY A 411 -26.99 -23.05 -19.42
N ASN A 412 -27.01 -24.05 -18.53
CA ASN A 412 -27.65 -25.34 -18.82
C ASN A 412 -28.87 -25.72 -17.96
N ASN A 413 -29.46 -24.81 -17.19
CA ASN A 413 -30.64 -25.10 -16.36
C ASN A 413 -31.96 -24.50 -16.89
N ASN A 414 -32.13 -24.44 -18.21
CA ASN A 414 -33.42 -24.16 -18.85
C ASN A 414 -33.69 -25.18 -19.96
N GLU A 415 -34.08 -26.40 -19.56
CA GLU A 415 -34.97 -27.28 -20.33
C GLU A 415 -36.05 -27.86 -19.40
#